data_AF-A0A7S2YC14-F1
#
_entry.id   AF-A0A7S2YC14-F1
#
_cell.length_a   1.000
_cell.length_b   1.000
_cell.length_c   1.000
_cell.angle_alpha   90.00
_cell.angle_beta   90.00
_cell.angle_gamma   90.00
#
_symmetry.space_group_name_H-M   'P 1'
#
loop_
_entity.id
_entity.type
_entity.pdbx_description
1 polymer ?
#
loop_
_entity_poly.entity_id
_entity_poly.type
_entity_poly.pdbx_seq_one_letter_code
_entity_poly.pdbx_strand_id
1 'polypeptide(L)'
;NDDDPNDETSSLLQGQTLFLGGEVGCDGKIYFVPGHAPRVLQLDPLTDELRQIGPTFVGKFKWLRSVRVGDCLYCIPCHSDSVLRVHVPTETVTLMKIPYEEFFVNEPELASQQRTQEWK
;
A
#
# COMPACT_ATOMS: atom_id res chain seq x y z
N ASN A 1 -22.26 -6.90 23.76
CA ASN A 1 -22.12 -7.57 25.06
C ASN A 1 -21.25 -8.77 24.77
N ASP A 2 -19.95 -8.49 24.63
CA ASP A 2 -18.94 -9.42 24.12
C ASP A 2 -17.75 -9.50 25.09
N ASP A 3 -17.95 -9.08 26.34
CA ASP A 3 -16.93 -9.12 27.38
C ASP A 3 -16.99 -10.47 28.09
N ASP A 4 -16.52 -11.53 27.42
CA ASP A 4 -16.07 -12.74 28.10
C ASP A 4 -14.63 -12.49 28.61
N PRO A 5 -14.41 -12.46 29.95
CA PRO A 5 -13.09 -12.18 30.52
C PRO A 5 -12.02 -13.26 30.24
N ASN A 6 -12.37 -14.36 29.55
CA ASN A 6 -11.43 -15.40 29.10
C ASN A 6 -11.18 -15.43 27.59
N ASP A 7 -11.62 -14.42 26.83
CA ASP A 7 -11.36 -14.36 25.40
C ASP A 7 -9.91 -13.90 25.10
N GLU A 8 -8.98 -14.86 25.07
CA GLU A 8 -7.59 -14.62 24.71
C GLU A 8 -7.41 -14.01 23.30
N THR A 9 -8.45 -14.05 22.44
CA THR A 9 -8.36 -13.53 21.08
C THR A 9 -8.29 -12.01 21.00
N SER A 10 -8.75 -11.29 22.03
CA SER A 10 -8.66 -9.83 22.14
C SER A 10 -7.21 -9.32 22.19
N SER A 11 -6.27 -10.15 22.66
CA SER A 11 -4.84 -9.83 22.71
C SER A 11 -4.06 -10.16 21.44
N LEU A 12 -4.67 -10.86 20.47
CA LEU A 12 -3.98 -11.50 19.34
C LEU A 12 -3.89 -10.66 18.06
N LEU A 13 -4.58 -9.51 17.97
CA LEU A 13 -4.58 -8.65 16.78
C LEU A 13 -3.79 -7.36 16.97
N GLN A 14 -2.53 -7.48 17.38
CA GLN A 14 -1.61 -6.33 17.46
C GLN A 14 -1.09 -5.97 16.06
N GLY A 15 -1.77 -5.04 15.38
CA GLY A 15 -1.37 -4.54 14.06
C GLY A 15 -2.50 -4.12 13.14
N GLN A 16 -3.53 -3.46 13.68
CA GLN A 16 -4.86 -3.32 13.06
C GLN A 16 -4.92 -2.75 11.63
N THR A 17 -3.86 -2.15 11.10
CA THR A 17 -3.89 -1.48 9.78
C THR A 17 -2.55 -1.45 9.04
N LEU A 18 -1.67 -2.44 9.26
CA LEU A 18 -0.37 -2.48 8.58
C LEU A 18 -0.50 -2.59 7.06
N PHE A 19 -1.34 -3.51 6.59
CA PHE A 19 -1.57 -3.75 5.17
C PHE A 19 -3.05 -3.56 4.84
N LEU A 20 -3.35 -2.74 3.83
CA LEU A 20 -4.73 -2.30 3.51
C LEU A 20 -5.25 -2.91 2.20
N GLY A 21 -4.67 -4.04 1.81
CA GLY A 21 -5.01 -4.79 0.62
C GLY A 21 -3.84 -5.67 0.16
N GLY A 22 -4.03 -6.36 -0.94
CA GLY A 22 -3.00 -7.13 -1.62
C GLY A 22 -3.47 -7.56 -3.00
N GLU A 23 -2.54 -8.08 -3.79
CA GLU A 23 -2.78 -8.58 -5.14
C GLU A 23 -1.87 -9.76 -5.45
N VAL A 24 -2.34 -10.66 -6.30
CA VAL A 24 -1.55 -11.82 -6.74
C VAL A 24 -0.65 -11.38 -7.90
N GLY A 25 0.66 -11.59 -7.75
CA GLY A 25 1.66 -11.34 -8.79
C GLY A 25 1.58 -12.32 -9.96
N CYS A 26 2.29 -12.01 -11.05
CA CYS A 26 2.40 -12.95 -12.19
C CYS A 26 3.21 -14.21 -11.84
N ASP A 27 3.93 -14.21 -10.72
CA ASP A 27 4.66 -15.33 -10.13
C ASP A 27 3.80 -16.21 -9.20
N GLY A 28 2.51 -15.88 -9.02
CA GLY A 28 1.59 -16.59 -8.12
C GLY A 28 1.74 -16.23 -6.64
N LYS A 29 2.65 -15.32 -6.28
CA LYS A 29 2.84 -14.85 -4.89
C LYS A 29 1.87 -13.72 -4.56
N ILE A 30 1.58 -13.52 -3.28
CA ILE A 30 0.69 -12.46 -2.81
C ILE A 30 1.53 -11.28 -2.33
N TYR A 31 1.20 -10.08 -2.80
CA TYR A 31 1.89 -8.84 -2.44
C TYR A 31 0.94 -7.94 -1.67
N PHE A 32 1.19 -7.74 -0.38
CA PHE A 32 0.38 -6.90 0.49
C PHE A 32 0.79 -5.43 0.42
N VAL A 33 -0.22 -4.58 0.32
CA VAL A 33 -0.10 -3.13 0.10
C VAL A 33 0.25 -2.43 1.41
N PRO A 34 1.37 -1.67 1.46
CA PRO A 34 1.84 -1.06 2.71
C PRO A 34 1.04 0.19 3.08
N GLY A 35 -0.08 -0.01 3.77
CA GLY A 35 -0.89 1.09 4.31
C GLY A 35 -0.16 1.82 5.44
N HIS A 36 0.04 1.15 6.58
CA HIS A 36 0.83 1.65 7.72
C HIS A 36 2.19 0.95 7.82
N ALA A 37 2.36 -0.20 7.17
CA ALA A 37 3.63 -0.89 7.09
C ALA A 37 4.69 -0.03 6.37
N PRO A 38 5.98 -0.19 6.74
CA PRO A 38 7.08 0.52 6.08
C PRO A 38 7.36 -0.01 4.67
N ARG A 39 7.06 -1.28 4.38
CA ARG A 39 7.45 -1.97 3.14
C ARG A 39 6.35 -2.88 2.65
N VAL A 40 6.33 -3.15 1.35
CA VAL A 40 5.49 -4.20 0.74
C VAL A 40 5.87 -5.54 1.38
N LEU A 41 4.88 -6.35 1.72
CA LEU A 41 5.08 -7.71 2.21
C LEU A 41 4.71 -8.68 1.09
N GLN A 42 5.58 -9.63 0.80
CA GLN A 42 5.32 -10.73 -0.11
C GLN A 42 5.07 -12.00 0.71
N LEU A 43 4.07 -12.78 0.31
CA LEU A 43 3.80 -14.13 0.79
C LEU A 43 3.92 -15.10 -0.38
N ASP A 44 4.72 -16.15 -0.19
CA ASP A 44 4.71 -17.34 -1.03
C ASP A 44 3.69 -18.35 -0.47
N PRO A 45 2.53 -18.57 -1.11
CA PRO A 45 1.50 -19.45 -0.58
C PRO A 45 1.83 -20.94 -0.69
N LEU A 46 2.93 -21.31 -1.36
CA LEU A 46 3.36 -22.71 -1.45
C LEU A 46 4.28 -23.11 -0.29
N THR A 47 4.99 -22.14 0.30
CA THR A 47 5.97 -22.37 1.37
C THR A 47 5.61 -21.67 2.68
N ASP A 48 4.56 -20.86 2.69
CA ASP A 48 4.17 -19.96 3.78
C ASP A 48 5.27 -18.96 4.18
N GLU A 49 6.21 -18.68 3.28
CA GLU A 49 7.31 -17.75 3.53
C GLU A 49 6.87 -16.29 3.32
N LEU A 50 7.24 -15.45 4.29
CA LEU A 50 7.00 -14.01 4.29
C LEU A 50 8.31 -13.24 4.14
N ARG A 51 8.31 -12.21 3.28
CA ARG A 51 9.44 -11.27 3.21
C ARG A 51 9.01 -9.86 2.83
N GLN A 52 9.78 -8.88 3.27
CA GLN A 52 9.58 -7.48 2.90
C GLN A 52 10.41 -7.14 1.66
N ILE A 53 9.83 -6.39 0.73
CA ILE A 53 10.51 -5.95 -0.49
C ILE A 53 10.45 -4.42 -0.65
N GLY A 54 11.43 -3.87 -1.37
CA GLY A 54 11.52 -2.45 -1.65
C GLY A 54 12.01 -1.58 -0.48
N PRO A 55 12.01 -0.25 -0.67
CA PRO A 55 12.48 0.71 0.32
C PRO A 55 11.44 0.95 1.42
N THR A 56 11.87 1.57 2.51
CA THR A 56 10.98 1.98 3.61
C THR A 56 10.24 3.28 3.28
N PHE A 57 8.93 3.28 3.50
CA PHE A 57 8.05 4.44 3.35
C PHE A 57 7.45 4.83 4.70
N VAL A 58 7.54 6.11 5.05
CA VAL A 58 7.00 6.66 6.30
C VAL A 58 5.59 7.19 6.08
N GLY A 59 4.73 7.06 7.08
CA GLY A 59 3.36 7.58 7.05
C GLY A 59 2.30 6.49 7.20
N LYS A 60 1.07 6.94 7.46
CA LYS A 60 -0.14 6.12 7.63
C LYS A 60 -1.06 6.31 6.42
N PHE A 61 -1.96 5.35 6.19
CA PHE A 61 -2.90 5.31 5.07
C PHE A 61 -2.29 5.65 3.69
N LYS A 62 -1.05 5.22 3.42
CA LYS A 62 -0.32 5.62 2.21
C LYS A 62 -1.00 5.13 0.92
N TRP A 63 -1.24 3.82 0.86
CA TRP A 63 -1.87 3.15 -0.27
C TRP A 63 -2.94 2.17 0.21
N LEU A 64 -3.94 1.94 -0.62
CA LEU A 64 -5.06 1.02 -0.44
C LEU A 64 -5.14 0.10 -1.65
N ARG A 65 -5.34 -1.20 -1.42
CA ARG A 65 -5.54 -2.19 -2.51
C ARG A 65 -4.46 -2.10 -3.61
N SER A 66 -4.57 -2.98 -4.58
CA SER A 66 -3.70 -2.97 -5.76
C SER A 66 -4.43 -3.57 -6.93
N VAL A 67 -3.98 -3.21 -8.13
CA VAL A 67 -4.47 -3.75 -9.40
C VAL A 67 -3.28 -4.28 -10.19
N ARG A 68 -3.35 -5.53 -10.64
CA ARG A 68 -2.34 -6.10 -11.54
C ARG A 68 -2.60 -5.71 -13.00
N VAL A 69 -1.54 -5.26 -13.68
CA VAL A 69 -1.50 -5.09 -15.14
C VAL A 69 -0.18 -5.64 -15.66
N GLY A 70 -0.24 -6.75 -16.40
CA GLY A 70 0.95 -7.47 -16.85
C GLY A 70 1.80 -7.95 -15.67
N ASP A 71 3.08 -7.57 -15.70
CA ASP A 71 4.08 -7.88 -14.66
C ASP A 71 4.14 -6.85 -13.53
N CYS A 72 3.26 -5.83 -13.56
CA CYS A 72 3.25 -4.77 -12.57
C CYS A 72 2.00 -4.82 -11.68
N LEU A 73 2.19 -4.50 -10.41
CA LEU A 73 1.12 -4.20 -9.46
C LEU A 73 1.11 -2.71 -9.18
N TYR A 74 -0.06 -2.08 -9.26
CA TYR A 74 -0.25 -0.66 -9.00
C TYR A 74 -1.11 -0.49 -7.75
N CYS A 75 -0.52 0.01 -6.67
CA CYS A 75 -1.21 0.25 -5.42
C CYS A 75 -1.86 1.63 -5.42
N ILE A 76 -3.13 1.70 -5.06
CA ILE A 76 -3.94 2.90 -5.22
C ILE A 76 -3.58 3.88 -4.09
N PRO A 77 -3.15 5.12 -4.38
CA PRO A 77 -2.84 6.11 -3.35
C PRO A 77 -4.08 6.47 -2.54
N CYS A 78 -3.91 6.64 -1.23
CA CYS A 78 -4.91 7.22 -0.34
C CYS A 78 -4.40 8.53 0.26
N HIS A 79 -3.34 8.49 1.08
CA HIS A 79 -2.65 9.69 1.56
C HIS A 79 -1.26 9.88 0.92
N SER A 80 -0.83 8.97 0.04
CA SER A 80 0.39 9.18 -0.75
C SER A 80 0.14 10.09 -1.94
N ASP A 81 1.09 10.97 -2.25
CA ASP A 81 1.11 11.82 -3.45
C ASP A 81 1.51 11.08 -4.73
N SER A 82 1.72 9.76 -4.64
CA SER A 82 2.30 8.92 -5.69
C SER A 82 1.62 7.56 -5.74
N VAL A 83 1.52 6.97 -6.93
CA VAL A 83 1.13 5.56 -7.10
C VAL A 83 2.34 4.69 -6.79
N LEU A 84 2.20 3.69 -5.92
CA LEU A 84 3.26 2.69 -5.71
C LEU A 84 3.14 1.60 -6.77
N ARG A 85 4.24 1.32 -7.46
CA ARG A 85 4.35 0.28 -8.48
C ARG A 85 5.34 -0.79 -8.04
N VAL A 86 4.92 -2.04 -8.06
CA VAL A 86 5.78 -3.22 -7.87
C VAL A 86 5.94 -3.90 -9.22
N HIS A 87 7.16 -4.00 -9.74
CA HIS A 87 7.47 -4.87 -10.87
C HIS A 87 7.80 -6.26 -10.33
N VAL A 88 6.94 -7.24 -10.58
CA VAL A 88 6.99 -8.56 -9.94
C VAL A 88 8.27 -9.34 -10.30
N PRO A 89 8.66 -9.49 -11.58
CA PRO A 89 9.84 -10.31 -11.95
C PRO A 89 11.16 -9.83 -11.34
N THR A 90 11.31 -8.53 -11.10
CA THR A 90 12.54 -7.95 -10.53
C THR A 90 12.33 -7.44 -9.10
N GLU A 91 11.14 -7.65 -8.53
CA GLU A 91 10.72 -7.17 -7.20
C GLU A 91 11.00 -5.69 -6.93
N THR A 92 11.04 -4.91 -8.01
CA THR A 92 11.45 -3.51 -7.92
C THR A 92 10.23 -2.67 -7.54
N VAL A 93 10.34 -1.96 -6.42
CA VAL A 93 9.30 -1.06 -5.92
C VAL A 93 9.67 0.38 -6.29
N THR A 94 8.76 1.06 -6.99
CA THR A 94 8.95 2.43 -7.48
C THR A 94 7.73 3.29 -7.18
N LEU A 95 7.91 4.60 -7.12
CA LEU A 95 6.83 5.57 -6.99
C LEU A 95 6.63 6.29 -8.31
N MET A 96 5.39 6.38 -8.76
CA MET A 96 4.98 7.21 -9.90
C MET A 96 4.28 8.44 -9.36
N LYS A 97 4.87 9.62 -9.57
CA LYS A 97 4.26 10.88 -9.14
C LYS A 97 2.96 11.11 -9.89
N ILE A 98 1.95 11.58 -9.17
CA ILE A 98 0.72 12.06 -9.78
C ILE A 98 1.00 13.47 -10.33
N PRO A 99 0.83 13.73 -11.64
CA PRO A 99 1.17 15.00 -12.25
C PRO A 99 0.05 16.03 -12.05
N TYR A 100 -0.20 16.43 -10.80
CA TYR A 100 -1.26 17.39 -10.47
C TYR A 100 -1.13 18.70 -11.24
N GLU A 101 0.09 19.19 -11.49
CA GLU A 101 0.34 20.39 -12.30
C GLU A 101 -0.15 20.24 -13.75
N GLU A 102 -0.14 19.03 -14.31
CA GLU A 102 -0.65 18.78 -15.67
C GLU A 102 -2.17 18.65 -15.69
N PHE A 103 -2.78 18.24 -14.58
CA PHE A 103 -4.24 18.15 -14.47
C PHE A 103 -4.89 19.51 -14.17
N PHE A 104 -4.18 20.38 -13.45
CA PHE A 104 -4.64 21.69 -12.98
C PHE A 104 -3.78 22.83 -13.56
N VAL A 105 -3.52 22.80 -14.87
CA VAL A 105 -2.64 23.77 -15.56
C VAL A 105 -3.04 25.23 -15.32
N ASN A 106 -4.34 25.50 -15.22
CA ASN A 106 -4.86 26.85 -15.03
C ASN A 106 -5.09 27.22 -13.55
N GLU A 107 -4.83 26.30 -12.62
CA GLU A 107 -5.14 26.45 -11.20
C GLU A 107 -3.98 25.90 -10.32
N PRO A 108 -2.79 26.53 -10.35
CA PRO A 108 -1.59 26.00 -9.69
C PRO A 108 -1.70 25.92 -8.15
N GLU A 109 -2.51 26.81 -7.55
CA GLU A 109 -2.82 26.77 -6.12
C GLU A 109 -3.67 25.53 -5.79
N LEU A 110 -4.65 25.21 -6.64
CA LEU A 110 -5.47 24.00 -6.49
C LEU A 110 -4.62 22.74 -6.67
N ALA A 111 -3.73 22.72 -7.66
CA ALA A 111 -2.78 21.62 -7.87
C ALA A 111 -1.96 21.33 -6.60
N SER A 112 -1.46 22.39 -5.96
CA SER A 112 -0.68 22.30 -4.72
C SER A 112 -1.52 21.79 -3.55
N GLN A 113 -2.77 22.27 -3.43
CA GLN A 113 -3.70 21.82 -2.39
C GLN A 113 -4.07 20.34 -2.54
N GLN A 114 -4.32 19.87 -3.77
CA GLN A 114 -4.64 18.46 -4.05
C GLN A 114 -3.50 17.51 -3.68
N ARG A 115 -2.25 17.94 -3.85
CA ARG A 115 -1.07 17.17 -3.41
C ARG A 115 -1.00 17.00 -1.90
N THR A 116 -1.37 18.03 -1.14
CA THR A 116 -1.09 18.05 0.30
C THR A 116 -2.24 17.56 1.16
N GLN A 117 -3.47 17.44 0.62
CA GLN A 117 -4.73 17.35 1.38
C GLN A 117 -4.59 16.65 2.74
N GLU A 118 -4.29 17.45 3.75
CA GLU A 118 -4.42 17.12 5.16
C GLU A 118 -5.92 17.02 5.41
N TRP A 119 -6.47 15.82 5.28
CA TRP A 119 -7.85 15.57 5.66
C TRP A 119 -8.02 16.00 7.12
N LYS A 120 -8.80 17.07 7.35
CA LYS A 120 -9.24 17.52 8.68
C LYS A 120 -10.14 16.48 9.34
#